data_AF-A0A0F0KET7-F1
#
_entry.id   AF-A0A0F0KET7-F1
#
_cell.length_a   1.000
_cell.length_b   1.000
_cell.length_c   1.000
_cell.angle_alpha   90.00
_cell.angle_beta   90.00
_cell.angle_gamma   90.00
#
_symmetry.space_group_name_H-M   'P 1'
#
loop_
_entity.id
_entity.type
_entity.pdbx_description
1 polymer ?
#
loop_
_entity_poly.entity_id
_entity_poly.type
_entity_poly.pdbx_seq_one_letter_code
_entity_poly.pdbx_strand_id
1 'polypeptide(L)' 'MGVDFPSGMISVSTTSGDVVLLRICDLCGAAVVEAEGSDLAFHKRWHRVTGSGNWVDPATGRIHGVGSASPPGN' A
#
# COMPACT_ATOMS: atom_id res chain seq x y z
N MET A 1 -0.25 -14.57 9.53
CA MET A 1 -0.96 -14.69 8.24
C MET A 1 -0.87 -13.32 7.59
N GLY A 2 -0.12 -13.20 6.49
CA GLY A 2 0.08 -11.93 5.78
C GLY A 2 -1.11 -11.64 4.88
N VAL A 3 -1.44 -10.37 4.69
CA VAL A 3 -2.42 -9.96 3.68
C VAL A 3 -1.76 -10.11 2.31
N ASP A 4 -2.40 -10.85 1.41
CA ASP A 4 -1.98 -10.91 0.03
C ASP A 4 -2.52 -9.70 -0.72
N PHE A 5 -1.63 -8.77 -1.03
CA PHE A 5 -1.97 -7.64 -1.89
C PHE A 5 -1.92 -8.06 -3.36
N PRO A 6 -2.88 -7.60 -4.20
CA PRO A 6 -2.85 -7.89 -5.62
C PRO A 6 -1.53 -7.46 -6.24
N SER A 7 -0.82 -8.42 -6.84
CA SER A 7 0.38 -8.13 -7.61
C SER A 7 -0.01 -7.71 -9.02
N GLY A 8 0.38 -6.52 -9.44
CA GLY A 8 0.11 -6.04 -10.80
C GLY A 8 -0.25 -4.57 -10.84
N MET A 9 -0.71 -4.14 -12.02
CA MET A 9 -1.18 -2.79 -12.27
C MET A 9 -2.69 -2.82 -12.45
N ILE A 10 -3.38 -1.87 -11.84
CA ILE A 10 -4.82 -1.66 -11.95
C ILE A 10 -5.02 -0.41 -12.79
N SER A 11 -5.80 -0.49 -13.86
CA SER A 11 -6.19 0.68 -14.66
C SER A 11 -7.56 1.18 -14.22
N VAL A 12 -7.68 2.48 -13.98
CA VAL A 12 -8.95 3.16 -13.73
C VAL A 12 -9.20 4.14 -14.87
N SER A 13 -10.32 3.96 -15.56
CA SER A 13 -10.75 4.88 -16.61
C SER A 13 -11.74 5.90 -16.06
N THR A 14 -11.51 7.17 -16.32
CA THR A 14 -12.46 8.25 -15.99
C THR A 14 -13.58 8.30 -17.03
N THR A 15 -14.67 8.98 -16.69
CA THR A 15 -15.78 9.21 -17.62
C THR A 15 -15.39 10.13 -18.79
N SER A 16 -14.33 10.92 -18.64
CA SER A 16 -13.72 11.71 -19.73
C SER A 16 -12.83 10.89 -20.67
N GLY A 17 -12.56 9.61 -20.35
CA GLY A 17 -11.71 8.73 -21.14
C GLY A 17 -10.24 8.72 -20.74
N ASP A 18 -9.86 9.44 -19.69
CA ASP A 18 -8.50 9.40 -19.14
C ASP A 18 -8.25 8.07 -18.44
N VAL A 19 -7.02 7.56 -18.49
CA VAL A 19 -6.63 6.33 -17.81
C VAL A 19 -5.57 6.63 -16.77
N VAL A 20 -5.84 6.25 -15.52
CA VAL A 20 -4.89 6.31 -14.42
C VAL A 20 -4.43 4.90 -14.10
N LEU A 21 -3.12 4.72 -13.96
CA LEU A 21 -2.52 3.45 -13.59
C LEU A 21 -2.20 3.47 -12.10
N LEU A 22 -2.61 2.42 -11.40
CA LEU A 22 -2.43 2.24 -9.97
C LEU A 22 -1.64 0.95 -9.70
N ARG A 23 -0.85 0.94 -8.64
CA ARG A 23 -0.27 -0.28 -8.05
C ARG A 23 -0.54 -0.34 -6.56
N ILE A 24 -0.63 -1.53 -6.00
CA ILE A 24 -0.77 -1.70 -4.55
C ILE A 24 0.61 -1.80 -3.91
N CYS A 25 0.84 -1.00 -2.87
CA CYS A 25 1.99 -1.14 -2.00
C CYS A 25 1.80 -2.34 -1.07
N ASP A 26 2.65 -3.34 -1.24
CA ASP A 26 2.67 -4.58 -0.43
C ASP A 26 3.11 -4.36 1.04
N LEU A 27 3.64 -3.17 1.37
CA LEU A 27 4.03 -2.84 2.74
C LEU A 27 2.86 -2.27 3.56
N CYS A 28 2.05 -1.39 2.97
CA CYS A 28 1.03 -0.62 3.68
C CYS A 28 -0.39 -0.75 3.10
N GLY A 29 -0.57 -1.47 1.99
CA GLY A 29 -1.83 -1.66 1.30
C GLY A 29 -2.36 -0.46 0.51
N ALA A 30 -1.61 0.65 0.43
CA ALA A 30 -2.04 1.83 -0.31
C ALA A 30 -2.06 1.58 -1.83
N ALA A 31 -3.09 2.09 -2.50
CA ALA A 31 -3.08 2.26 -3.96
C ALA A 31 -2.24 3.49 -4.31
N VAL A 32 -1.17 3.28 -5.07
CA VAL A 32 -0.22 4.29 -5.51
C VAL A 32 -0.46 4.57 -6.99
N VAL A 33 -0.68 5.84 -7.32
CA VAL A 33 -0.80 6.32 -8.71
C VAL A 33 0.58 6.36 -9.36
N GLU A 34 0.67 5.85 -10.59
CA GLU A 34 1.82 6.03 -11.46
C GLU A 34 1.69 7.40 -12.16
N ALA A 35 2.58 8.33 -11.79
CA ALA A 35 2.60 9.70 -12.30
C ALA A 35 4.04 10.24 -12.38
N GLU A 36 4.21 11.38 -13.04
CA GLU A 36 5.51 12.05 -13.05
C GLU A 36 5.95 12.40 -11.62
N GLY A 37 7.12 11.91 -11.22
CA GLY A 37 7.69 12.15 -9.89
C GLY A 37 7.12 11.29 -8.75
N SER A 38 6.13 10.41 -9.02
CA SER A 38 5.58 9.50 -8.03
C SER A 38 5.21 8.16 -8.65
N ASP A 39 5.79 7.08 -8.12
CA ASP A 39 5.49 5.71 -8.50
C ASP A 39 5.56 4.79 -7.27
N LEU A 40 5.26 3.51 -7.46
CA LEU A 40 5.38 2.52 -6.38
C LEU A 40 6.81 2.45 -5.81
N ALA A 41 7.83 2.62 -6.64
CA ALA A 41 9.22 2.54 -6.20
C ALA A 41 9.57 3.72 -5.28
N PHE A 42 9.12 4.93 -5.61
CA PHE A 42 9.23 6.13 -4.80
C PHE A 42 8.50 5.95 -3.48
N HIS A 43 7.26 5.46 -3.51
CA HIS A 43 6.48 5.21 -2.30
C HIS A 43 7.18 4.21 -1.35
N LYS A 44 7.73 3.12 -1.90
CA LYS A 44 8.55 2.16 -1.14
C LYS A 44 9.84 2.77 -0.58
N ARG A 45 10.50 3.69 -1.32
CA ARG A 45 11.65 4.45 -0.80
C ARG A 45 11.24 5.36 0.36
N TRP A 46 10.09 6.03 0.27
CA TRP A 46 9.56 6.87 1.34
C TRP A 46 9.32 6.08 2.63
N HIS A 47 8.74 4.87 2.54
CA HIS A 47 8.64 3.95 3.68
C HIS A 47 10.01 3.63 4.29
N ARG A 48 10.99 3.27 3.47
CA ARG A 48 12.35 2.96 3.95
C ARG A 48 12.99 4.14 4.68
N VAL A 49 12.79 5.36 4.20
CA VAL A 49 13.35 6.58 4.81
C VAL A 49 12.64 6.96 6.10
N THR A 50 11.32 6.81 6.16
CA THR A 50 10.50 7.28 7.28
C THR A 50 10.24 6.23 8.35
N GLY A 51 10.53 4.95 8.06
CA GLY A 51 10.13 3.82 8.91
C GLY A 51 8.62 3.57 8.90
N SER A 52 7.87 4.25 8.03
CA SER A 52 6.45 3.99 7.82
C SER A 52 6.27 2.72 6.98
N GLY A 53 5.04 2.19 6.95
CA GLY A 53 4.76 0.90 6.30
C GLY A 53 3.89 0.00 7.17
N ASN A 54 3.13 0.60 8.09
CA ASN A 54 2.12 -0.11 8.85
C ASN A 54 0.78 0.01 8.12
N TRP A 55 0.06 -1.09 8.05
CA TRP A 55 -1.33 -1.16 7.62
C TRP A 55 -2.20 -1.60 8.81
N VAL A 56 -3.43 -1.11 8.88
CA VAL A 56 -4.40 -1.54 9.89
C VAL A 56 -5.51 -2.31 9.18
N ASP A 57 -5.74 -3.54 9.60
CA ASP A 57 -6.88 -4.32 9.15
C ASP A 57 -8.17 -3.66 9.63
N PRO A 58 -9.03 -3.13 8.74
CA PRO A 58 -10.26 -2.46 9.16
C PRO A 58 -11.29 -3.43 9.77
N ALA A 59 -11.22 -4.73 9.47
CA ALA A 59 -12.12 -5.73 10.03
C ALA A 59 -11.71 -6.18 11.43
N THR A 60 -10.40 -6.22 11.71
CA THR A 60 -9.87 -6.76 12.99
C THR A 60 -9.15 -5.73 13.86
N GLY A 61 -8.90 -4.52 13.36
CA GLY A 61 -8.09 -3.49 14.01
C GLY A 61 -6.59 -3.84 14.11
N ARG A 62 -6.16 -4.96 13.54
CA ARG A 62 -4.79 -5.46 13.68
C ARG A 62 -3.81 -4.61 12.89
N ILE A 63 -2.70 -4.23 13.50
CA ILE A 63 -1.59 -3.55 12.81
C ILE A 63 -0.67 -4.60 12.18
N HIS A 64 -0.36 -4.42 10.91
CA HIS A 64 0.61 -5.19 10.13
C HIS A 64 1.73 -4.27 9.65
N GLY A 65 2.99 -4.64 9.84
CA GLY A 65 4.13 -3.85 9.35
C GLY A 65 5.48 -4.33 9.86
N VAL A 66 6.55 -3.75 9.31
CA VAL A 66 7.92 -4.10 9.67
C VAL A 66 8.20 -3.62 11.11
N GLY A 67 8.31 -4.56 12.05
CA GLY A 67 8.49 -4.27 13.48
C GLY A 67 7.21 -4.31 14.32
N SER A 68 6.05 -4.61 13.73
CA SER A 68 4.83 -4.87 14.50
C SER A 68 4.93 -6.23 15.23
N ALA A 69 5.50 -6.20 16.43
CA ALA A 69 5.18 -7.22 17.41
C ALA A 69 3.67 -7.17 17.60
N SER A 70 2.98 -8.29 17.36
CA SER A 70 1.57 -8.39 17.73
C SER A 70 1.48 -8.09 19.23
N PRO A 71 0.60 -7.17 19.70
CA PRO A 71 0.33 -7.11 21.12
C PRO A 71 -0.21 -8.50 21.52
N PRO A 72 0.20 -9.08 22.66
CA PRO A 72 -0.52 -10.22 23.19
C PRO A 72 -1.98 -9.78 23.38
N GLY A 73 -2.90 -10.56 22.83
CA GLY A 73 -4.32 -10.26 22.89
C GLY A 73 -4.79 -10.09 24.33
N ASN A 74 -5.65 -9.09 24.54
CA ASN A 74 -6.54 -9.02 25.69
C ASN A 74 -7.94 -9.45 25.28
#